data_AF-A0A9E0KX40-F1
#
_entry.id   AF-A0A9E0KX40-F1
#
_cell.length_a   1.000
_cell.length_b   1.000
_cell.length_c   1.000
_cell.angle_alpha   90.00
_cell.angle_beta   90.00
_cell.angle_gamma   90.00
#
_symmetry.space_group_name_H-M   'P 1'
#
loop_
_entity.id
_entity.type
_entity.pdbx_description
1 polymer ?
#
loop_
_entity_poly.entity_id
_entity_poly.type
_entity_poly.pdbx_seq_one_letter_code
_entity_poly.pdbx_strand_id
1 'polypeptide(L)' 'MPIILGIDPGSRITGFGVIDSDGTRHRYIASGCIKMAKLSLPERLHRIYAG' A
#
# COMPACT_ATOMS: atom_id res chain seq x y z
N MET A 1 -13.99 -8.89 12.20
CA MET A 1 -12.56 -9.21 12.20
C MET A 1 -11.82 -7.96 11.71
N PRO A 2 -10.68 -7.58 12.31
CA PRO A 2 -9.92 -6.41 11.86
C PRO A 2 -9.42 -6.56 10.42
N ILE A 3 -9.55 -5.48 9.65
CA ILE A 3 -8.88 -5.33 8.37
C ILE A 3 -7.45 -4.86 8.63
N ILE A 4 -6.48 -5.60 8.10
CA ILE A 4 -5.06 -5.30 8.23
C ILE A 4 -4.55 -4.78 6.88
N LEU A 5 -3.93 -3.61 6.89
CA LEU A 5 -3.23 -3.03 5.76
C LEU A 5 -1.72 -3.17 5.96
N GLY A 6 -1.06 -3.94 5.10
CA GLY A 6 0.38 -3.99 4.99
C GLY A 6 0.86 -3.03 3.89
N ILE A 7 1.94 -2.29 4.17
CA ILE A 7 2.58 -1.36 3.22
C ILE A 7 4.05 -1.75 3.02
N ASP A 8 4.48 -1.81 1.76
CA ASP A 8 5.88 -1.95 1.35
C ASP A 8 6.32 -0.63 0.66
N PRO A 9 6.88 0.33 1.43
CA PRO A 9 7.09 1.69 0.94
C PRO A 9 8.29 1.77 -0.01
N GLY A 10 8.09 2.40 -1.17
CA GLY A 10 9.17 2.69 -2.11
C GLY A 10 8.95 4.00 -2.85
N SER A 11 10.02 4.78 -3.04
CA SER A 11 9.93 6.12 -3.64
C SER A 11 9.46 6.15 -5.10
N ARG A 12 9.49 4.99 -5.79
CA ARG A 12 9.04 4.82 -7.19
C ARG A 12 7.83 3.90 -7.29
N ILE A 13 7.77 2.88 -6.43
CA ILE A 13 6.71 1.88 -6.38
C ILE A 13 6.47 1.61 -4.89
N THR A 14 5.26 1.86 -4.41
CA THR A 14 4.82 1.48 -3.06
C THR A 14 3.82 0.36 -3.17
N GLY A 15 4.13 -0.81 -2.59
CA GLY A 15 3.22 -1.95 -2.54
C GLY A 15 2.23 -1.84 -1.38
N PHE A 16 1.05 -2.42 -1.54
CA PHE A 16 0.11 -2.61 -0.44
C PHE A 16 -0.62 -3.95 -0.54
N GLY A 17 -1.00 -4.49 0.62
CA GLY A 17 -1.82 -5.69 0.75
C GLY A 17 -2.84 -5.52 1.85
N VAL A 18 -4.06 -6.03 1.63
CA VAL A 18 -5.18 -5.93 2.56
C VAL A 18 -5.73 -7.31 2.84
N ILE A 19 -5.83 -7.66 4.12
CA ILE A 19 -6.44 -8.92 4.58
C ILE A 19 -7.48 -8.65 5.65
N ASP A 20 -8.46 -9.53 5.73
CA ASP A 20 -9.35 -9.68 6.88
C ASP A 20 -8.79 -10.79 7.77
N SER A 21 -8.66 -10.54 9.07
CA SER A 21 -7.97 -11.46 9.98
C SER A 21 -8.64 -11.56 11.35
N ASP A 22 -8.81 -12.78 11.88
CA ASP A 22 -9.11 -13.01 13.30
C ASP A 22 -7.88 -13.36 14.15
N GLY A 23 -6.69 -13.30 13.56
CA GLY A 23 -5.44 -13.73 14.18
C GLY A 23 -5.05 -15.19 13.88
N THR A 24 -5.97 -16.03 13.40
CA THR A 24 -5.70 -17.43 13.04
C THR A 24 -6.06 -17.76 11.59
N ARG A 25 -7.11 -17.12 11.06
CA ARG A 25 -7.58 -17.21 9.68
C ARG A 25 -7.36 -15.86 9.02
N HIS A 26 -6.83 -15.92 7.80
CA HIS A 26 -6.58 -14.74 6.99
C HIS A 26 -7.30 -14.90 5.66
N ARG A 27 -8.11 -13.90 5.31
CA ARG A 27 -8.81 -13.83 4.02
C ARG A 27 -8.26 -12.67 3.21
N TYR A 28 -7.84 -12.97 1.98
CA TYR A 28 -7.43 -11.95 1.02
C TYR A 28 -8.58 -10.98 0.71
N ILE A 29 -8.31 -9.67 0.77
CA ILE A 29 -9.22 -8.62 0.31
C ILE A 29 -8.69 -8.03 -1.00
N ALA A 30 -7.48 -7.47 -0.97
CA ALA A 30 -6.91 -6.76 -2.12
C ALA A 30 -5.38 -6.69 -2.01
N SER A 31 -4.71 -6.45 -3.14
CA SER A 31 -3.30 -6.09 -3.19
C SER A 31 -3.04 -5.23 -4.41
N GLY A 32 -1.96 -4.46 -4.39
CA GLY A 32 -1.60 -3.60 -5.50
C GLY A 32 -0.28 -2.89 -5.29
N CYS A 33 0.05 -2.03 -6.26
CA CYS A 33 1.20 -1.15 -6.17
C CYS A 33 0.84 0.23 -6.75
N ILE A 34 1.27 1.28 -6.04
CA ILE A 34 1.16 2.65 -6.50
C ILE A 34 2.45 3.00 -7.23
N LYS A 35 2.37 3.13 -8.56
CA LYS A 35 3.51 3.44 -9.42
C LYS A 35 3.61 4.95 -9.61
N MET A 36 4.76 5.52 -9.24
CA MET A 36 5.00 6.95 -9.38
C MET A 36 5.49 7.30 -10.79
N ALA A 37 4.95 8.38 -11.35
CA ALA A 37 5.46 8.97 -12.58
C ALA A 37 6.87 9.56 -12.36
N LYS A 38 7.57 9.92 -13.45
CA LYS A 38 8.85 10.65 -13.39
C LYS A 38 8.62 12.08 -12.86
N LEU A 39 8.44 12.20 -11.56
CA LEU A 39 8.27 13.43 -10.80
C LEU A 39 9.47 13.65 -9.89
N SER A 40 9.63 14.85 -9.34
CA SER A 40 10.61 15.12 -8.28
C SER A 40 10.32 14.30 -7.01
N LEU A 41 11.31 14.14 -6.13
CA LEU A 41 11.11 13.37 -4.90
C LEU A 41 9.96 13.92 -4.03
N PRO A 42 9.84 15.24 -3.77
CA PRO A 42 8.73 15.78 -2.98
C PRO A 42 7.36 15.48 -3.59
N GLU A 43 7.22 15.59 -4.91
CA GLU A 43 5.97 15.29 -5.62
C GLU A 43 5.59 13.80 -5.52
N ARG A 44 6.58 12.89 -5.60
CA ARG A 44 6.34 11.46 -5.41
C ARG A 44 5.86 11.14 -4.00
N LEU A 45 6.46 11.76 -2.99
CA LEU A 45 6.05 11.60 -1.59
C LEU A 45 4.65 12.15 -1.35
N HIS A 46 4.32 13.31 -1.93
CA HIS A 46 2.97 13.87 -1.86
C HIS A 46 1.93 12.93 -2.48
N ARG A 47 2.22 12.35 -3.65
CA ARG A 47 1.33 11.34 -4.25
C ARG A 47 1.14 10.11 -3.38
N ILE A 48 2.23 9.56 -2.80
CA ILE A 48 2.13 8.41 -1.88
C ILE A 48 1.23 8.74 -0.68
N TYR A 49 1.29 9.97 -0.18
CA TYR A 49 0.42 10.44 0.90
C TYR A 49 -1.03 10.65 0.47
N ALA A 50 -1.27 11.19 -0.74
CA ALA A 50 -2.60 11.51 -1.24
C ALA A 50 -3.41 10.28 -1.69
N GLY A 51 -2.74 9.21 -2.11
CA GLY A 51 -3.36 7.98 -2.66
C GLY A 51 -3.40 7.99 -4.18
#